data_AF-A0A4R8R082-F1
#
_entry.id   AF-A0A4R8R082-F1
#
_cell.length_a   1.000
_cell.length_b   1.000
_cell.length_c   1.000
_cell.angle_alpha   90.00
_cell.angle_beta   90.00
_cell.angle_gamma   90.00
#
_symmetry.space_group_name_H-M   'P 1'
#
loop_
_entity.id
_entity.type
_entity.pdbx_description
1 polymer ?
#
loop_
_entity_poly.entity_id
_entity_poly.type
_entity_poly.pdbx_seq_one_letter_code
_entity_poly.pdbx_strand_id
1 'polypeptide(L)'
;MVDRSTLPLKLSVFFALFIAPFIATVWFFGRSITITPHFVHFLKRSVVGSPVNIKPVAASIQAPRANVWRDLSDEEVHSVTKWLLGKKDLNLTDPESAGPWSNTILFVELNIPNKTDVLPYLDSNTSDQAPTKYARVLTTRHATEDASWQELLVGPLPINDKTTVQPLQYILTRKTNGTVRWLDPDVHGALEKEFLFKVSASIADITKDLCGGVALGQDNDTIALVGLTTPYQEDTEGVIVRWDEFKRKPNSQFDTQTLLPLGLFLKTDVTGRDPSKWRVMGWFYNDIFYKDTESFRAAYQSPVFERLQPNVEGDWARTDRQGPPLQHDLLPPPKCCTQMAKPGSL
;
A
#
# COMPACT_ATOMS: atom_id res chain seq x y z
N MET A 1 -26.00 2.20 27.41
CA MET A 1 -25.68 2.86 26.13
C MET A 1 -24.15 2.85 26.01
N VAL A 2 -23.63 1.66 25.71
CA VAL A 2 -22.79 1.37 24.53
C VAL A 2 -21.53 2.23 24.53
N ASP A 3 -20.49 1.72 25.18
CA ASP A 3 -19.12 2.18 24.99
C ASP A 3 -18.24 0.98 24.60
N ARG A 4 -17.44 1.23 23.57
CA ARG A 4 -16.57 0.34 22.82
C ARG A 4 -15.20 0.32 23.50
N SER A 5 -14.78 -0.82 24.06
CA SER A 5 -13.39 -1.01 24.50
C SER A 5 -12.67 -2.06 23.65
N THR A 6 -12.00 -1.51 22.64
CA THR A 6 -10.62 -1.80 22.19
C THR A 6 -9.90 -3.00 22.83
N LEU A 7 -9.68 -4.05 22.01
CA LEU A 7 -8.67 -5.09 22.20
C LEU A 7 -7.33 -4.67 21.56
N PRO A 8 -6.18 -5.19 22.05
CA PRO A 8 -4.86 -4.84 21.55
C PRO A 8 -4.59 -5.51 20.19
N LEU A 9 -4.32 -4.71 19.16
CA LEU A 9 -3.83 -5.17 17.86
C LEU A 9 -2.45 -5.79 18.03
N LYS A 10 -2.35 -7.10 17.78
CA LYS A 10 -1.10 -7.72 17.33
C LYS A 10 -0.91 -7.35 15.87
N LEU A 11 0.17 -6.63 15.59
CA LEU A 11 0.57 -6.25 14.24
C LEU A 11 1.06 -7.50 13.50
N SER A 12 0.23 -8.05 12.62
CA SER A 12 0.64 -9.02 11.61
C SER A 12 -0.26 -8.85 10.40
N VAL A 13 0.38 -8.65 9.25
CA VAL A 13 -0.15 -8.62 7.88
C VAL A 13 -1.03 -7.42 7.53
N PHE A 14 -0.37 -6.27 7.30
CA PHE A 14 -0.79 -5.28 6.30
C PHE A 14 0.45 -4.97 5.46
N PHE A 15 0.60 -5.66 4.33
CA PHE A 15 1.64 -5.38 3.34
C PHE A 15 1.13 -5.84 1.98
N ALA A 16 0.51 -4.93 1.23
CA ALA A 16 0.29 -5.05 -0.21
C ALA A 16 -0.23 -3.72 -0.77
N LEU A 17 0.65 -2.73 -0.86
CA LEU A 17 0.69 -1.65 -1.85
C LEU A 17 1.95 -0.85 -1.51
N PHE A 18 2.79 -0.60 -2.51
CA PHE A 18 4.20 -0.16 -2.44
C PHE A 18 5.24 -1.27 -2.23
N ILE A 19 5.40 -2.16 -3.24
CA ILE A 19 6.68 -2.86 -3.45
C ILE A 19 7.11 -2.65 -4.91
N ALA A 20 7.88 -1.58 -5.12
CA ALA A 20 8.93 -1.43 -6.13
C ALA A 20 9.61 -0.09 -5.80
N PRO A 21 10.66 -0.05 -4.94
CA PRO A 21 11.95 -0.71 -5.20
C PRO A 21 12.65 -1.21 -3.93
N PHE A 22 12.80 -2.53 -3.72
CA PHE A 22 13.57 -3.06 -2.58
C PHE A 22 14.57 -4.18 -2.93
N ILE A 23 14.88 -4.37 -4.21
CA ILE A 23 15.80 -5.45 -4.65
C ILE A 23 17.25 -4.97 -4.87
N ALA A 24 17.57 -3.68 -4.70
CA ALA A 24 18.92 -3.17 -4.96
C ALA A 24 19.85 -2.97 -3.71
N THR A 25 19.39 -3.23 -2.48
CA THR A 25 20.12 -2.80 -1.27
C THR A 25 20.61 -3.94 -0.36
N VAL A 26 20.89 -5.12 -0.90
CA VAL A 26 21.44 -6.25 -0.11
C VAL A 26 22.95 -6.47 -0.36
N TRP A 27 23.59 -5.72 -1.27
CA TRP A 27 24.99 -6.01 -1.67
C TRP A 27 26.08 -5.04 -1.21
N PHE A 28 25.78 -4.10 -0.32
CA PHE A 28 26.81 -3.21 0.24
C PHE A 28 26.53 -2.88 1.69
N PHE A 29 26.99 -3.69 2.65
CA PHE A 29 27.47 -3.24 3.97
C PHE A 29 28.06 -4.43 4.75
N GLY A 30 29.23 -4.89 4.30
CA GLY A 30 30.08 -5.83 5.03
C GLY A 30 31.40 -5.19 5.40
N ARG A 31 31.43 -4.26 6.37
CA ARG A 31 32.66 -3.85 7.06
C ARG A 31 32.39 -3.57 8.54
N SER A 32 33.03 -4.37 9.38
CA SER A 32 33.08 -4.25 10.84
C SER A 32 33.54 -2.87 11.30
N ILE A 33 32.78 -2.27 12.21
CA ILE A 33 33.21 -1.14 13.04
C ILE A 33 33.27 -1.64 14.48
N THR A 34 34.49 -1.71 15.02
CA THR A 34 34.76 -2.03 16.43
C THR A 34 34.43 -0.79 17.26
N ILE A 35 33.41 -0.86 18.13
CA ILE A 35 33.06 0.22 19.06
C ILE A 35 33.61 -0.13 20.44
N THR A 36 34.50 0.72 20.96
CA THR A 36 34.99 0.70 22.34
C THR A 36 33.88 1.23 23.26
N PRO A 37 33.48 0.52 24.34
CA PRO A 37 32.42 0.99 25.21
C PRO A 37 32.95 2.05 26.19
N HIS A 38 32.44 3.28 26.08
CA HIS A 38 32.54 4.26 27.17
C HIS A 38 31.58 3.85 28.29
N PHE A 39 32.16 3.54 29.45
CA PHE A 39 31.45 3.23 30.68
C PHE A 39 30.68 4.46 31.18
N VAL A 40 29.35 4.44 31.11
CA VAL A 40 28.49 5.38 31.85
C VAL A 40 28.18 4.74 33.20
N HIS A 41 28.63 5.39 34.27
CA HIS A 41 28.34 5.00 35.65
C HIS A 41 26.82 5.12 35.93
N PHE A 42 26.10 4.01 35.90
CA PHE A 42 24.75 3.93 36.48
C PHE A 42 24.87 3.94 38.01
N LEU A 43 24.40 5.03 38.63
CA LEU A 43 24.14 5.06 40.07
C LEU A 43 23.08 3.99 40.40
N LYS A 44 23.51 2.92 41.07
CA LYS A 44 22.62 1.89 41.64
C LYS A 44 21.73 2.54 42.70
N ARG A 45 20.47 2.81 42.36
CA ARG A 45 19.45 3.10 43.37
C ARG A 45 19.03 1.79 44.01
N SER A 46 19.38 1.60 45.28
CA SER A 46 18.90 0.49 46.11
C SER A 46 17.39 0.61 46.27
N VAL A 47 16.63 -0.28 45.63
CA VAL A 47 15.19 -0.42 45.85
C VAL A 47 15.00 -1.45 46.96
N VAL A 48 14.81 -0.95 48.18
CA VAL A 48 14.31 -1.76 49.30
C VAL A 48 12.90 -2.21 48.94
N GLY A 49 12.72 -3.53 48.85
CA GLY A 49 11.45 -4.27 48.96
C GLY A 49 10.20 -3.62 48.36
N SER A 50 10.10 -3.53 47.03
CA SER A 50 8.78 -3.41 46.39
C SER A 50 8.18 -4.81 46.24
N PRO A 51 6.91 -5.05 46.64
CA PRO A 51 6.26 -6.33 46.38
C PRO A 51 6.30 -6.60 44.87
N VAL A 52 6.73 -7.82 44.51
CA VAL A 52 6.75 -8.29 43.13
C VAL A 52 5.34 -8.12 42.56
N ASN A 53 5.16 -7.11 41.70
CA ASN A 53 3.90 -6.92 40.99
C ASN A 53 3.83 -8.01 39.91
N ILE A 54 3.27 -9.17 40.28
CA ILE A 54 2.98 -10.24 39.33
C ILE A 54 1.94 -9.66 38.36
N LYS A 55 2.39 -9.24 37.19
CA LYS A 55 1.47 -8.84 36.11
C LYS A 55 0.57 -10.05 35.84
N PRO A 56 -0.75 -9.94 36.05
CA PRO A 56 -1.64 -11.07 35.79
C PRO A 56 -1.52 -11.42 34.31
N VAL A 57 -1.17 -12.68 34.04
CA VAL A 57 -1.34 -13.24 32.71
C VAL A 57 -2.84 -13.33 32.49
N ALA A 58 -3.31 -12.87 31.32
CA ALA A 58 -4.72 -12.98 30.97
C ALA A 58 -5.18 -14.43 31.17
N ALA A 59 -6.31 -14.61 31.87
CA ALA A 59 -6.84 -15.95 32.12
C ALA A 59 -7.09 -16.66 30.80
N SER A 60 -6.60 -17.89 30.67
CA SER A 60 -6.89 -18.73 29.53
C SER A 60 -8.34 -19.21 29.64
N ILE A 61 -9.18 -18.80 28.69
CA ILE A 61 -10.55 -19.26 28.56
C ILE A 61 -10.73 -19.97 27.22
N GLN A 62 -11.59 -20.97 27.19
CA GLN A 62 -11.98 -21.63 25.95
C GLN A 62 -13.24 -20.94 25.40
N ALA A 63 -13.16 -20.48 24.16
CA ALA A 63 -14.35 -19.94 23.49
C ALA A 63 -15.39 -21.06 23.30
N PRO A 64 -16.70 -20.78 23.48
CA PRO A 64 -17.75 -21.78 23.32
C PRO A 64 -17.81 -22.40 21.92
N ARG A 65 -17.37 -21.64 20.91
CA ARG A 65 -17.35 -22.03 19.50
C ARG A 65 -16.02 -21.58 18.88
N ALA A 66 -15.63 -22.24 17.78
CA ALA A 66 -14.51 -21.80 16.97
C ALA A 66 -14.83 -20.45 16.32
N ASN A 67 -13.80 -19.61 16.14
CA ASN A 67 -13.97 -18.33 15.46
C ASN A 67 -14.07 -18.56 13.95
N VAL A 68 -15.29 -18.49 13.40
CA VAL A 68 -15.59 -18.67 11.96
C VAL A 68 -15.20 -17.47 11.10
N TRP A 69 -14.78 -16.37 11.71
CA TRP A 69 -14.27 -15.16 11.05
C TRP A 69 -12.75 -15.01 11.20
N ARG A 70 -12.08 -16.00 11.80
CA ARG A 70 -10.62 -16.01 11.87
C ARG A 70 -10.08 -16.20 10.46
N ASP A 71 -9.10 -15.39 10.09
CA ASP A 71 -8.39 -15.49 8.82
C ASP A 71 -7.86 -16.90 8.56
N LEU A 72 -7.60 -17.18 7.29
CA LEU A 72 -6.99 -18.45 6.86
C LEU A 72 -5.63 -18.62 7.53
N SER A 73 -5.30 -19.86 7.90
CA SER A 73 -3.94 -20.17 8.36
C SER A 73 -2.94 -20.09 7.20
N ASP A 74 -1.66 -19.95 7.51
CA ASP A 74 -0.58 -19.98 6.51
C ASP A 74 -0.64 -21.25 5.65
N GLU A 75 -0.98 -22.39 6.25
CA GLU A 75 -1.16 -23.67 5.56
C GLU A 75 -2.35 -23.66 4.59
N GLU A 76 -3.48 -23.06 5.01
CA GLU A 76 -4.67 -22.91 4.17
C GLU A 76 -4.37 -21.99 2.97
N VAL A 77 -3.71 -20.85 3.20
CA VAL A 77 -3.28 -19.91 2.14
C VAL A 77 -2.32 -20.60 1.18
N HIS A 78 -1.28 -21.25 1.69
CA HIS A 78 -0.30 -21.96 0.85
C HIS A 78 -0.95 -23.05 0.00
N SER A 79 -1.87 -23.83 0.59
CA SER A 79 -2.58 -24.90 -0.12
C SER A 79 -3.46 -24.35 -1.24
N VAL A 80 -4.19 -23.25 -1.00
CA VAL A 80 -5.02 -22.59 -2.01
C VAL A 80 -4.16 -22.04 -3.15
N THR A 81 -3.10 -21.30 -2.83
CA THR A 81 -2.18 -20.72 -3.82
C THR A 81 -1.56 -21.80 -4.70
N LYS A 82 -1.02 -22.86 -4.10
CA LYS A 82 -0.43 -23.99 -4.83
C LYS A 82 -1.44 -24.70 -5.71
N TRP A 83 -2.66 -24.92 -5.20
CA TRP A 83 -3.73 -25.57 -5.96
C TRP A 83 -4.17 -24.73 -7.17
N LEU A 84 -4.28 -23.41 -7.01
CA LEU A 84 -4.62 -22.48 -8.10
C LEU A 84 -3.51 -22.36 -9.16
N LEU A 85 -2.23 -22.29 -8.76
CA LEU A 85 -1.11 -22.30 -9.71
C LEU A 85 -1.08 -23.58 -10.56
N GLY A 86 -1.62 -24.69 -10.05
CA GLY A 86 -1.79 -25.93 -10.82
C GLY A 86 -2.96 -25.92 -11.83
N LYS A 87 -3.83 -24.90 -11.81
CA LYS A 87 -4.99 -24.78 -12.71
C LYS A 87 -4.59 -24.13 -14.04
N LYS A 88 -4.37 -24.96 -15.05
CA LYS A 88 -3.93 -24.53 -16.39
C LYS A 88 -4.89 -23.55 -17.07
N ASP A 89 -6.18 -23.68 -16.80
CA ASP A 89 -7.25 -22.82 -17.31
C ASP A 89 -7.15 -21.36 -16.81
N LEU A 90 -6.55 -21.14 -15.64
CA LEU A 90 -6.35 -19.79 -15.10
C LEU A 90 -5.05 -19.14 -15.60
N ASN A 91 -4.11 -19.92 -16.13
CA ASN A 91 -2.80 -19.47 -16.62
C ASN A 91 -2.07 -18.55 -15.62
N LEU A 92 -2.10 -18.92 -14.33
CA LEU A 92 -1.48 -18.14 -13.26
C LEU A 92 0.03 -18.40 -13.21
N THR A 93 0.79 -17.33 -13.01
CA THR A 93 2.25 -17.34 -12.81
C THR A 93 2.54 -16.99 -11.36
N ASP A 94 3.60 -17.59 -10.81
CA ASP A 94 4.08 -17.22 -9.49
C ASP A 94 4.52 -15.74 -9.47
N PRO A 95 4.03 -14.92 -8.51
CA PRO A 95 4.35 -13.50 -8.45
C PRO A 95 5.86 -13.18 -8.45
N GLU A 96 6.73 -14.05 -7.92
CA GLU A 96 8.18 -13.82 -7.89
C GLU A 96 8.82 -13.93 -9.28
N SER A 97 8.18 -14.66 -10.20
CA SER A 97 8.65 -14.89 -11.57
C SER A 97 7.81 -14.16 -12.62
N ALA A 98 6.75 -13.47 -12.20
CA ALA A 98 5.79 -12.84 -13.08
C ALA A 98 6.38 -11.62 -13.78
N GLY A 99 6.08 -11.51 -15.08
CA GLY A 99 6.39 -10.32 -15.87
C GLY A 99 5.20 -9.34 -15.95
N PRO A 100 5.37 -8.22 -16.67
CA PRO A 100 4.32 -7.21 -16.87
C PRO A 100 3.11 -7.71 -17.69
N TRP A 101 3.15 -8.94 -18.20
CA TRP A 101 2.08 -9.57 -18.97
C TRP A 101 1.71 -10.95 -18.40
N SER A 102 1.87 -11.15 -17.09
CA SER A 102 1.57 -12.41 -16.41
C SER A 102 0.30 -12.29 -15.56
N ASN A 103 -0.58 -13.29 -15.61
CA ASN A 103 -1.68 -13.38 -14.64
C ASN A 103 -1.10 -13.86 -13.30
N THR A 104 -1.46 -13.21 -12.21
CA THR A 104 -0.90 -13.50 -10.87
C THR A 104 -1.99 -13.55 -9.82
N ILE A 105 -1.69 -14.17 -8.68
CA ILE A 105 -2.51 -14.06 -7.48
C ILE A 105 -2.04 -12.84 -6.70
N LEU A 106 -2.95 -11.92 -6.36
CA LEU A 106 -2.64 -10.76 -5.54
C LEU A 106 -2.78 -11.09 -4.05
N PHE A 107 -3.91 -11.67 -3.65
CA PHE A 107 -4.13 -12.13 -2.29
C PHE A 107 -5.10 -13.31 -2.21
N VAL A 108 -5.02 -14.03 -1.09
CA VAL A 108 -5.91 -15.12 -0.69
C VAL A 108 -6.36 -14.83 0.73
N GLU A 109 -7.66 -14.69 0.94
CA GLU A 109 -8.26 -14.40 2.25
C GLU A 109 -9.48 -15.28 2.54
N LEU A 110 -9.98 -15.25 3.77
CA LEU A 110 -11.21 -15.96 4.12
C LEU A 110 -12.40 -15.31 3.38
N ASN A 111 -13.16 -16.11 2.64
CA ASN A 111 -14.50 -15.70 2.22
C ASN A 111 -15.45 -15.83 3.41
N ILE A 112 -15.80 -14.69 4.01
CA ILE A 112 -16.61 -14.62 5.22
C ILE A 112 -17.95 -15.37 5.01
N PRO A 113 -18.30 -16.33 5.88
CA PRO A 113 -19.53 -17.10 5.73
C PRO A 113 -20.77 -16.21 5.91
N ASN A 114 -21.85 -16.54 5.22
CA ASN A 114 -23.09 -15.78 5.32
C ASN A 114 -23.66 -15.85 6.74
N LYS A 115 -24.29 -14.76 7.17
CA LYS A 115 -24.94 -14.70 8.48
C LYS A 115 -25.94 -15.84 8.69
N THR A 116 -26.68 -16.22 7.66
CA THR A 116 -27.66 -17.33 7.69
C THR A 116 -27.02 -18.69 8.00
N ASP A 117 -25.77 -18.90 7.60
CA ASP A 117 -25.05 -20.16 7.81
C ASP A 117 -24.36 -20.16 9.18
N VAL A 118 -23.97 -18.98 9.66
CA VAL A 118 -23.28 -18.78 10.93
C VAL A 118 -24.23 -18.81 12.12
N LEU A 119 -25.43 -18.21 12.01
CA LEU A 119 -26.37 -18.13 13.13
C LEU A 119 -26.71 -19.51 13.71
N PRO A 120 -27.00 -20.55 12.91
CA PRO A 120 -27.29 -21.87 13.47
C PRO A 120 -26.14 -22.51 14.26
N TYR A 121 -24.90 -22.16 13.91
CA TYR A 121 -23.69 -22.64 14.58
C TYR A 121 -23.46 -21.93 15.93
N LEU A 122 -23.67 -20.62 15.96
CA LEU A 122 -23.44 -19.81 17.16
C LEU A 122 -24.60 -19.88 18.15
N ASP A 123 -25.83 -19.89 17.65
CA ASP A 123 -27.03 -19.96 18.48
C ASP A 123 -27.19 -21.41 18.94
N SER A 124 -26.86 -21.64 20.20
CA SER A 124 -26.92 -22.94 20.86
C SER A 124 -28.34 -23.49 20.75
N ASN A 125 -28.55 -24.45 19.83
CA ASN A 125 -29.60 -25.49 19.76
C ASN A 125 -29.99 -25.88 18.33
N THR A 126 -29.32 -25.38 17.27
CA THR A 126 -29.73 -25.71 15.88
C THR A 126 -28.68 -26.46 15.05
N SER A 127 -27.38 -26.23 15.26
CA SER A 127 -26.31 -27.04 14.65
C SER A 127 -24.99 -26.93 15.42
N ASP A 128 -24.25 -28.04 15.53
CA ASP A 128 -22.86 -28.04 16.00
C ASP A 128 -21.83 -27.98 14.86
N GLN A 129 -22.32 -28.02 13.61
CA GLN A 129 -21.46 -27.99 12.44
C GLN A 129 -21.07 -26.54 12.10
N ALA A 130 -19.77 -26.27 12.12
CA ALA A 130 -19.23 -24.98 11.67
C ALA A 130 -19.49 -24.80 10.15
N PRO A 131 -19.77 -23.58 9.69
CA PRO A 131 -19.89 -23.28 8.27
C PRO A 131 -18.66 -23.73 7.49
N THR A 132 -18.89 -24.25 6.30
CA THR A 132 -17.81 -24.64 5.39
C THR A 132 -16.97 -23.41 5.02
N LYS A 133 -15.65 -23.53 5.14
CA LYS A 133 -14.72 -22.46 4.78
C LYS A 133 -14.50 -22.41 3.27
N TYR A 134 -14.42 -21.19 2.75
CA TYR A 134 -14.02 -20.89 1.38
C TYR A 134 -12.97 -19.78 1.42
N ALA A 135 -12.08 -19.75 0.44
CA ALA A 135 -11.16 -18.65 0.21
C ALA A 135 -11.73 -17.70 -0.86
N ARG A 136 -11.57 -16.41 -0.64
CA ARG A 136 -11.70 -15.36 -1.65
C ARG A 136 -10.30 -15.07 -2.18
N VAL A 137 -10.14 -15.14 -3.50
CA VAL A 137 -8.85 -14.95 -4.16
C VAL A 137 -8.97 -13.85 -5.19
N LEU A 138 -8.13 -12.83 -5.08
CA LEU A 138 -8.01 -11.81 -6.11
C LEU A 138 -6.85 -12.13 -7.03
N THR A 139 -7.11 -12.13 -8.33
CA THR A 139 -6.11 -12.39 -9.37
C THR A 139 -6.02 -11.21 -10.33
N THR A 140 -4.84 -11.03 -10.92
CA THR A 140 -4.66 -10.18 -12.10
C THR A 140 -4.86 -11.02 -13.36
N ARG A 141 -5.59 -10.46 -14.33
CA ARG A 141 -5.65 -10.94 -15.70
C ARG A 141 -4.89 -9.95 -16.55
N HIS A 142 -3.56 -10.06 -16.50
CA HIS A 142 -2.63 -9.10 -17.07
C HIS A 142 -2.02 -9.58 -18.40
N ALA A 143 -2.17 -10.86 -18.75
CA ALA A 143 -1.71 -11.43 -20.02
C ALA A 143 -2.65 -11.09 -21.20
N THR A 144 -3.15 -9.86 -21.26
CA THR A 144 -4.11 -9.38 -22.26
C THR A 144 -4.10 -7.86 -22.35
N GLU A 145 -4.50 -7.32 -23.50
CA GLU A 145 -4.72 -5.88 -23.71
C GLU A 145 -5.83 -5.35 -22.80
N ASP A 146 -6.89 -6.15 -22.60
CA ASP A 146 -8.02 -5.82 -21.73
C ASP A 146 -7.77 -6.29 -20.29
N ALA A 147 -6.73 -5.72 -19.68
CA ALA A 147 -6.32 -6.10 -18.33
C ALA A 147 -7.46 -5.92 -17.32
N SER A 148 -7.59 -6.89 -16.41
CA SER A 148 -8.64 -6.87 -15.40
C SER A 148 -8.19 -7.51 -14.10
N TRP A 149 -8.84 -7.12 -13.02
CA TRP A 149 -8.84 -7.86 -11.76
C TRP A 149 -9.96 -8.90 -11.80
N GLN A 150 -9.75 -10.08 -11.22
CA GLN A 150 -10.78 -11.09 -11.10
C GLN A 150 -10.81 -11.70 -9.70
N GLU A 151 -11.97 -11.66 -9.07
CA GLU A 151 -12.25 -12.36 -7.82
C GLU A 151 -12.78 -13.77 -8.05
N LEU A 152 -12.20 -14.72 -7.33
CA LEU A 152 -12.52 -16.14 -7.38
C LEU A 152 -12.92 -16.62 -5.98
N LEU A 153 -13.89 -17.53 -5.93
CA LEU A 153 -14.25 -18.30 -4.75
C LEU A 153 -13.64 -19.69 -4.88
N VAL A 154 -12.82 -20.07 -3.91
CA VAL A 154 -12.15 -21.38 -3.87
C VAL A 154 -12.61 -22.14 -2.64
N GLY A 155 -13.08 -23.36 -2.84
CA GLY A 155 -13.42 -24.22 -1.71
C GLY A 155 -14.26 -25.43 -2.09
N PRO A 156 -14.62 -26.27 -1.11
CA PRO A 156 -14.38 -26.07 0.32
C PRO A 156 -12.91 -26.22 0.74
N LEU A 157 -12.55 -25.65 1.90
CA LEU A 157 -11.28 -25.86 2.58
C LEU A 157 -11.41 -26.86 3.75
N PRO A 158 -10.37 -27.65 4.09
CA PRO A 158 -9.08 -27.77 3.38
C PRO A 158 -9.23 -28.33 1.96
N ILE A 159 -8.25 -28.05 1.10
CA ILE A 159 -8.25 -28.49 -0.31
C ILE A 159 -8.44 -30.02 -0.37
N ASN A 160 -9.40 -30.47 -1.19
CA ASN A 160 -9.70 -31.87 -1.43
C ASN A 160 -10.31 -32.05 -2.84
N ASP A 161 -10.71 -33.28 -3.18
CA ASP A 161 -11.26 -33.62 -4.51
C ASP A 161 -12.58 -32.90 -4.86
N LYS A 162 -13.29 -32.38 -3.86
CA LYS A 162 -14.51 -31.58 -4.03
C LYS A 162 -14.22 -30.09 -4.14
N THR A 163 -12.98 -29.65 -3.92
CA THR A 163 -12.61 -28.25 -4.04
C THR A 163 -12.76 -27.80 -5.48
N THR A 164 -13.49 -26.70 -5.65
CA THR A 164 -13.73 -26.04 -6.94
C THR A 164 -13.27 -24.60 -6.88
N VAL A 165 -13.13 -24.00 -8.06
CA VAL A 165 -12.91 -22.57 -8.25
C VAL A 165 -14.00 -22.05 -9.16
N GLN A 166 -14.58 -20.91 -8.80
CA GLN A 166 -15.57 -20.24 -9.63
C GLN A 166 -15.45 -18.72 -9.44
N PRO A 167 -15.91 -17.92 -10.40
CA PRO A 167 -16.02 -16.48 -10.22
C PRO A 167 -16.82 -16.10 -8.98
N LEU A 168 -16.26 -15.23 -8.13
CA LEU A 168 -16.98 -14.69 -6.98
C LEU A 168 -17.92 -13.57 -7.45
N GLN A 169 -19.22 -13.77 -7.31
CA GLN A 169 -20.23 -12.79 -7.76
C GLN A 169 -21.36 -12.55 -6.78
N TYR A 170 -21.61 -13.45 -5.82
CA TYR A 170 -22.81 -13.35 -5.00
C TYR A 170 -22.78 -12.12 -4.06
N ILE A 171 -21.59 -11.73 -3.58
CA ILE A 171 -21.39 -10.52 -2.76
C ILE A 171 -21.33 -9.21 -3.58
N LEU A 172 -21.20 -9.32 -4.91
CA LEU A 172 -21.00 -8.17 -5.79
C LEU A 172 -22.32 -7.76 -6.43
N THR A 173 -22.61 -6.47 -6.54
CA THR A 173 -23.79 -5.97 -7.26
C THR A 173 -23.62 -6.13 -8.77
N ARG A 174 -22.42 -5.83 -9.30
CA ARG A 174 -22.05 -6.02 -10.70
C ARG A 174 -21.84 -7.51 -11.02
N LYS A 175 -22.57 -8.03 -12.01
CA LYS A 175 -22.51 -9.43 -12.43
C LYS A 175 -21.65 -9.62 -13.68
N THR A 176 -20.34 -9.53 -13.49
CA THR A 176 -19.34 -9.65 -14.56
C THR A 176 -18.30 -10.72 -14.23
N ASN A 177 -18.71 -11.89 -13.75
CA ASN A 177 -17.77 -12.98 -13.44
C ASN A 177 -16.63 -12.56 -12.49
N GLY A 178 -16.97 -11.72 -11.50
CA GLY A 178 -16.02 -11.22 -10.51
C GLY A 178 -14.95 -10.32 -11.10
N THR A 179 -15.10 -9.86 -12.35
CA THR A 179 -14.07 -9.06 -13.03
C THR A 179 -14.37 -7.57 -13.01
N VAL A 180 -13.33 -6.77 -12.79
CA VAL A 180 -13.33 -5.32 -13.00
C VAL A 180 -12.11 -4.93 -13.84
N ARG A 181 -12.31 -4.02 -14.81
CA ARG A 181 -11.21 -3.54 -15.66
C ARG A 181 -10.11 -2.91 -14.81
N TRP A 182 -8.86 -3.17 -15.16
CA TRP A 182 -7.72 -2.47 -14.61
C TRP A 182 -7.39 -1.31 -15.54
N LEU A 183 -7.51 -0.08 -15.04
CA LEU A 183 -7.33 1.12 -15.86
C LEU A 183 -5.86 1.49 -16.08
N ASP A 184 -4.96 1.02 -15.22
CA ASP A 184 -3.54 1.37 -15.25
C ASP A 184 -2.60 0.17 -15.04
N PRO A 185 -2.74 -0.89 -15.86
CA PRO A 185 -1.94 -2.12 -15.76
C PRO A 185 -0.42 -1.89 -15.79
N ASP A 186 0.03 -0.86 -16.51
CA ASP A 186 1.43 -0.63 -16.82
C ASP A 186 2.11 0.46 -15.98
N VAL A 187 1.46 0.93 -14.90
CA VAL A 187 1.90 2.10 -14.11
C VAL A 187 3.35 2.00 -13.64
N HIS A 188 3.78 0.85 -13.11
CA HIS A 188 5.15 0.61 -12.62
C HIS A 188 6.07 -0.08 -13.64
N GLY A 189 5.75 0.06 -14.93
CA GLY A 189 6.46 -0.59 -16.03
C GLY A 189 6.60 0.33 -17.22
N ALA A 190 5.88 0.02 -18.30
CA ALA A 190 5.97 0.75 -19.56
C ALA A 190 5.49 2.21 -19.42
N LEU A 191 4.50 2.49 -18.57
CA LEU A 191 4.02 3.87 -18.36
C LEU A 191 5.13 4.79 -17.89
N GLU A 192 5.83 4.42 -16.82
CA GLU A 192 6.96 5.18 -16.30
C GLU A 192 8.13 5.20 -17.29
N LYS A 193 8.62 4.02 -17.67
CA LYS A 193 9.92 3.86 -18.36
C LYS A 193 9.87 4.20 -19.83
N GLU A 194 8.79 3.86 -20.51
CA GLU A 194 8.69 3.98 -21.96
C GLU A 194 7.99 5.26 -22.40
N PHE A 195 7.33 5.97 -21.48
CA PHE A 195 6.55 7.16 -21.78
C PHE A 195 6.84 8.33 -20.85
N LEU A 196 6.44 8.27 -19.57
CA LEU A 196 6.49 9.42 -18.66
C LEU A 196 7.92 9.98 -18.49
N PHE A 197 8.94 9.13 -18.32
CA PHE A 197 10.32 9.61 -18.23
C PHE A 197 10.85 10.19 -19.53
N LYS A 198 10.36 9.74 -20.70
CA LYS A 198 10.71 10.37 -21.99
C LYS A 198 10.05 11.74 -22.14
N VAL A 199 8.80 11.87 -21.71
CA VAL A 199 8.09 13.16 -21.66
C VAL A 199 8.80 14.12 -20.71
N SER A 200 9.13 13.68 -19.50
CA SER A 200 9.91 14.46 -18.53
C SER A 200 11.28 14.87 -19.08
N ALA A 201 11.99 13.96 -19.74
CA ALA A 201 13.27 14.27 -20.40
C ALA A 201 13.15 15.37 -21.46
N SER A 202 12.02 15.42 -22.19
CA SER A 202 11.78 16.45 -23.21
C SER A 202 11.64 17.88 -22.66
N ILE A 203 11.42 18.03 -21.35
CA ILE A 203 11.34 19.32 -20.65
C ILE A 203 12.33 19.41 -19.47
N ALA A 204 13.38 18.59 -19.44
CA ALA A 204 14.31 18.53 -18.31
C ALA A 204 15.01 19.87 -18.02
N ASP A 205 15.20 20.70 -19.04
CA ASP A 205 15.69 22.08 -18.89
C ASP A 205 14.70 22.95 -18.09
N ILE A 206 13.40 22.81 -18.37
CA ILE A 206 12.33 23.54 -17.67
C ILE A 206 12.16 23.01 -16.25
N THR A 207 12.15 21.69 -16.04
CA THR A 207 12.05 21.14 -14.67
C THR A 207 13.28 21.50 -13.85
N LYS A 208 14.47 21.54 -14.45
CA LYS A 208 15.67 21.97 -13.73
C LYS A 208 15.57 23.44 -13.29
N ASP A 209 15.01 24.32 -14.12
CA ASP A 209 14.79 25.73 -13.79
C ASP A 209 13.67 25.93 -12.75
N LEU A 210 12.47 25.43 -13.02
CA LEU A 210 11.28 25.68 -12.19
C LEU A 210 11.24 24.82 -10.91
N CYS A 211 11.68 23.58 -11.02
CA CYS A 211 11.57 22.58 -9.96
C CYS A 211 12.89 22.33 -9.22
N GLY A 212 14.01 22.82 -9.74
CA GLY A 212 15.34 22.57 -9.17
C GLY A 212 15.80 21.11 -9.30
N GLY A 213 15.30 20.38 -10.30
CA GLY A 213 15.58 18.96 -10.46
C GLY A 213 15.06 18.32 -11.76
N VAL A 214 15.33 17.02 -11.90
CA VAL A 214 14.87 16.20 -13.03
C VAL A 214 14.32 14.85 -12.54
N ALA A 215 13.41 14.28 -13.33
CA ALA A 215 12.85 12.93 -13.15
C ALA A 215 13.00 12.15 -14.46
N LEU A 216 14.11 11.44 -14.62
CA LEU A 216 14.49 10.71 -15.83
C LEU A 216 14.43 9.18 -15.67
N GLY A 217 14.01 8.69 -14.51
CA GLY A 217 14.05 7.28 -14.14
C GLY A 217 15.44 6.83 -13.70
N GLN A 218 16.25 7.74 -13.16
CA GLN A 218 17.64 7.49 -12.75
C GLN A 218 17.79 7.60 -11.23
N ASP A 219 18.82 6.94 -10.69
CA ASP A 219 19.10 6.95 -9.24
C ASP A 219 19.41 8.36 -8.70
N ASN A 220 19.93 9.24 -9.55
CA ASN A 220 20.25 10.63 -9.20
C ASN A 220 19.09 11.62 -9.42
N ASP A 221 17.89 11.15 -9.76
CA ASP A 221 16.70 12.00 -9.87
C ASP A 221 16.38 12.66 -8.52
N THR A 222 16.16 13.98 -8.54
CA THR A 222 15.86 14.78 -7.35
C THR A 222 14.39 15.19 -7.24
N ILE A 223 13.61 14.95 -8.29
CA ILE A 223 12.15 15.08 -8.29
C ILE A 223 11.55 13.77 -8.83
N ALA A 224 10.26 13.58 -8.62
CA ALA A 224 9.49 12.46 -9.12
C ALA A 224 8.21 12.97 -9.77
N LEU A 225 7.73 12.26 -10.76
CA LEU A 225 6.41 12.47 -11.33
C LEU A 225 5.44 11.53 -10.64
N VAL A 226 4.46 12.09 -9.93
CA VAL A 226 3.55 11.35 -9.05
C VAL A 226 2.12 11.52 -9.53
N GLY A 227 1.42 10.42 -9.77
CA GLY A 227 -0.01 10.45 -10.13
C GLY A 227 -0.84 11.08 -9.03
N LEU A 228 -1.65 12.09 -9.38
CA LEU A 228 -2.54 12.79 -8.44
C LEU A 228 -3.78 11.98 -8.08
N THR A 229 -4.23 11.14 -9.01
CA THR A 229 -5.46 10.37 -8.90
C THR A 229 -5.24 9.01 -9.54
N THR A 230 -6.07 8.03 -9.18
CA THR A 230 -6.21 6.84 -10.03
C THR A 230 -6.68 7.28 -11.41
N PRO A 231 -6.07 6.78 -12.50
CA PRO A 231 -6.50 7.12 -13.85
C PRO A 231 -8.01 6.94 -13.98
N TYR A 232 -8.68 7.95 -14.51
CA TYR A 232 -10.12 7.91 -14.69
C TYR A 232 -10.44 7.75 -16.17
N GLN A 233 -11.50 7.01 -16.42
CA GLN A 233 -12.05 6.90 -17.76
C GLN A 233 -12.93 8.13 -18.01
N GLU A 234 -12.54 8.95 -18.99
CA GLU A 234 -13.42 9.99 -19.53
C GLU A 234 -14.38 9.33 -20.54
N ASP A 235 -15.63 9.84 -20.59
CA ASP A 235 -16.63 9.62 -21.66
C ASP A 235 -17.04 8.16 -22.04
N THR A 236 -17.86 8.06 -23.11
CA THR A 236 -18.34 6.82 -23.72
C THR A 236 -17.35 6.19 -24.70
N GLU A 237 -16.34 6.95 -25.16
CA GLU A 237 -15.27 6.50 -26.06
C GLU A 237 -14.15 5.77 -25.29
N GLY A 238 -14.09 5.93 -23.96
CA GLY A 238 -13.32 5.08 -23.07
C GLY A 238 -11.86 5.49 -22.92
N VAL A 239 -11.58 6.78 -23.12
CA VAL A 239 -10.25 7.37 -22.95
C VAL A 239 -9.82 7.29 -21.49
N ILE A 240 -8.61 6.79 -21.23
CA ILE A 240 -8.04 6.73 -19.89
C ILE A 240 -7.13 7.94 -19.71
N VAL A 241 -7.57 8.87 -18.87
CA VAL A 241 -6.86 10.12 -18.59
C VAL A 241 -6.15 10.02 -17.26
N ARG A 242 -4.91 10.49 -17.25
CA ARG A 242 -4.08 10.59 -16.06
C ARG A 242 -3.57 12.01 -15.86
N TRP A 243 -3.54 12.42 -14.61
CA TRP A 243 -2.88 13.64 -14.15
C TRP A 243 -1.75 13.28 -13.21
N ASP A 244 -0.57 13.78 -13.52
CA ASP A 244 0.62 13.64 -12.69
C ASP A 244 1.14 15.01 -12.26
N GLU A 245 1.75 15.06 -11.08
CA GLU A 245 2.40 16.24 -10.51
C GLU A 245 3.88 15.96 -10.27
N PHE A 246 4.73 16.93 -10.59
CA PHE A 246 6.13 16.89 -10.15
C PHE A 246 6.22 17.18 -8.65
N LYS A 247 6.85 16.28 -7.90
CA LYS A 247 7.14 16.42 -6.47
C LYS A 247 8.61 16.27 -6.18
N ARG A 248 9.13 16.98 -5.19
CA ARG A 248 10.52 16.80 -4.75
C ARG A 248 10.69 15.43 -4.10
N LYS A 249 11.78 14.72 -4.42
CA LYS A 249 12.17 13.54 -3.65
C LYS A 249 12.78 13.98 -2.32
N PRO A 250 12.44 13.32 -1.19
CA PRO A 250 13.08 13.59 0.08
C PRO A 250 14.60 13.39 -0.05
N ASN A 251 15.36 14.28 0.57
CA ASN A 251 16.83 14.22 0.60
C ASN A 251 17.38 13.75 1.95
N SER A 252 16.50 13.27 2.82
CA SER A 252 16.79 12.81 4.16
C SER A 252 16.13 11.46 4.44
N GLN A 253 16.28 10.95 5.67
CA GLN A 253 15.61 9.73 6.13
C GLN A 253 14.09 9.89 6.38
N PHE A 254 13.54 11.10 6.23
CA PHE A 254 12.13 11.38 6.48
C PHE A 254 11.31 11.21 5.20
N ASP A 255 10.10 10.68 5.34
CA ASP A 255 9.15 10.51 4.24
C ASP A 255 8.30 11.79 4.06
N THR A 256 8.89 12.81 3.43
CA THR A 256 8.31 14.17 3.35
C THR A 256 7.69 14.49 1.99
N GLN A 257 7.75 13.59 1.02
CA GLN A 257 7.43 13.86 -0.39
C GLN A 257 6.04 14.45 -0.61
N THR A 258 5.07 14.01 0.19
CA THR A 258 3.66 14.45 0.08
C THR A 258 3.50 15.94 0.38
N LEU A 259 4.39 16.53 1.16
CA LEU A 259 4.43 17.96 1.51
C LEU A 259 5.28 18.79 0.55
N LEU A 260 5.87 18.19 -0.49
CA LEU A 260 6.76 18.86 -1.42
C LEU A 260 6.23 18.92 -2.88
N PRO A 261 4.98 19.38 -3.11
CA PRO A 261 4.47 19.62 -4.46
C PRO A 261 5.25 20.76 -5.13
N LEU A 262 5.38 20.71 -6.47
CA LEU A 262 6.14 21.69 -7.24
C LEU A 262 5.25 22.51 -8.19
N GLY A 263 3.95 22.24 -8.25
CA GLY A 263 2.99 23.06 -8.99
C GLY A 263 3.06 22.94 -10.51
N LEU A 264 3.84 21.99 -11.03
CA LEU A 264 3.89 21.61 -12.44
C LEU A 264 3.17 20.28 -12.63
N PHE A 265 2.17 20.27 -13.52
CA PHE A 265 1.29 19.14 -13.74
C PHE A 265 1.28 18.73 -15.20
N LEU A 266 1.12 17.43 -15.43
CA LEU A 266 1.07 16.79 -16.74
C LEU A 266 -0.26 16.04 -16.90
N LYS A 267 -0.99 16.34 -17.97
CA LYS A 267 -2.18 15.57 -18.40
C LYS A 267 -1.77 14.64 -19.53
N THR A 268 -2.10 13.34 -19.40
CA THR A 268 -1.80 12.33 -20.42
C THR A 268 -3.01 11.47 -20.74
N ASP A 269 -3.08 11.05 -22.00
CA ASP A 269 -3.96 9.99 -22.51
C ASP A 269 -3.12 8.72 -22.55
N VAL A 270 -3.47 7.78 -21.68
CA VAL A 270 -2.76 6.51 -21.48
C VAL A 270 -3.67 5.33 -21.84
N THR A 271 -4.57 5.54 -22.82
CA THR A 271 -5.53 4.53 -23.25
C THR A 271 -4.83 3.33 -23.88
N GLY A 272 -5.20 2.13 -23.43
CA GLY A 272 -4.59 0.88 -23.87
C GLY A 272 -3.19 0.68 -23.29
N ARG A 273 -2.48 -0.34 -23.78
CA ARG A 273 -1.19 -0.78 -23.19
C ARG A 273 0.01 -0.59 -24.11
N ASP A 274 -0.17 0.15 -25.21
CA ASP A 274 0.85 0.42 -26.22
C ASP A 274 1.42 1.84 -26.02
N PRO A 275 2.66 1.97 -25.50
CA PRO A 275 3.25 3.28 -25.22
C PRO A 275 3.42 4.18 -26.43
N SER A 276 3.42 3.62 -27.64
CA SER A 276 3.52 4.40 -28.88
C SER A 276 2.23 5.17 -29.21
N LYS A 277 1.11 4.80 -28.58
CA LYS A 277 -0.20 5.44 -28.78
C LYS A 277 -0.56 6.42 -27.66
N TRP A 278 0.14 6.36 -26.54
CA TRP A 278 -0.04 7.33 -25.46
C TRP A 278 0.48 8.71 -25.86
N ARG A 279 -0.12 9.76 -25.30
CA ARG A 279 0.20 11.14 -25.68
C ARG A 279 0.01 12.13 -24.55
N VAL A 280 0.78 13.21 -24.64
CA VAL A 280 0.60 14.40 -23.79
C VAL A 280 -0.66 15.12 -24.25
N MET A 281 -1.59 15.35 -23.33
CA MET A 281 -2.80 16.14 -23.57
C MET A 281 -2.65 17.60 -23.12
N GLY A 282 -1.61 17.89 -22.33
CA GLY A 282 -1.26 19.23 -21.94
C GLY A 282 -0.52 19.31 -20.61
N TRP A 283 -0.17 20.54 -20.27
CA TRP A 283 0.55 20.92 -19.06
C TRP A 283 -0.28 21.94 -18.29
N PHE A 284 -0.20 21.93 -16.97
CA PHE A 284 -0.82 22.94 -16.13
C PHE A 284 0.22 23.52 -15.18
N TYR A 285 0.30 24.85 -15.14
CA TYR A 285 1.24 25.59 -14.30
C TYR A 285 0.72 27.01 -14.07
N ASN A 286 0.73 27.46 -12.81
CA ASN A 286 0.28 28.80 -12.40
C ASN A 286 -1.12 29.17 -12.94
N ASP A 287 -2.10 28.30 -12.71
CA ASP A 287 -3.51 28.47 -13.16
C ASP A 287 -3.72 28.57 -14.68
N ILE A 288 -2.69 28.20 -15.46
CA ILE A 288 -2.74 28.24 -16.92
C ILE A 288 -2.57 26.81 -17.47
N PHE A 289 -3.48 26.43 -18.36
CA PHE A 289 -3.39 25.19 -19.11
C PHE A 289 -2.76 25.42 -20.49
N TYR A 290 -1.75 24.62 -20.82
CA TYR A 290 -1.05 24.59 -22.10
C TYR A 290 -1.40 23.29 -22.80
N LYS A 291 -1.94 23.38 -24.02
CA LYS A 291 -2.51 22.23 -24.74
C LYS A 291 -1.50 21.16 -25.18
N ASP A 292 -0.22 21.51 -25.25
CA ASP A 292 0.86 20.65 -25.72
C ASP A 292 2.22 21.13 -25.17
N THR A 293 3.27 20.33 -25.38
CA THR A 293 4.62 20.63 -24.87
C THR A 293 5.23 21.85 -25.56
N GLU A 294 4.93 22.05 -26.84
CA GLU A 294 5.42 23.19 -27.63
C GLU A 294 4.86 24.51 -27.10
N SER A 295 3.56 24.59 -26.83
CA SER A 295 2.91 25.78 -26.26
C SER A 295 3.41 26.07 -24.85
N PHE A 296 3.61 25.04 -24.01
CA PHE A 296 4.21 25.23 -22.69
C PHE A 296 5.64 25.77 -22.78
N ARG A 297 6.47 25.19 -23.66
CA ARG A 297 7.85 25.66 -23.88
C ARG A 297 7.91 27.08 -24.42
N ALA A 298 7.03 27.43 -25.36
CA ALA A 298 6.94 28.79 -25.89
C ALA A 298 6.52 29.80 -24.81
N ALA A 299 5.57 29.42 -23.94
CA ALA A 299 5.18 30.25 -22.80
C ALA A 299 6.33 30.42 -21.79
N TYR A 300 7.03 29.34 -21.44
CA TYR A 300 8.19 29.36 -20.54
C TYR A 300 9.31 30.29 -21.01
N GLN A 301 9.55 30.35 -22.33
CA GLN A 301 10.54 31.24 -22.96
C GLN A 301 10.09 32.71 -23.02
N SER A 302 8.82 33.00 -22.75
CA SER A 302 8.29 34.36 -22.77
C SER A 302 8.85 35.19 -21.60
N PRO A 303 9.19 36.48 -21.81
CA PRO A 303 9.69 37.35 -20.75
C PRO A 303 8.65 37.62 -19.65
N VAL A 304 7.36 37.39 -19.92
CA VAL A 304 6.27 37.55 -18.95
C VAL A 304 5.94 36.26 -18.18
N PHE A 305 6.70 35.18 -18.40
CA PHE A 305 6.46 33.92 -17.68
C PHE A 305 6.79 34.06 -16.19
N GLU A 306 5.78 33.90 -15.34
CA GLU A 306 5.93 33.94 -13.89
C GLU A 306 6.49 32.62 -13.37
N ARG A 307 7.62 32.67 -12.66
CA ARG A 307 8.27 31.50 -12.05
C ARG A 307 7.94 31.43 -10.57
N LEU A 308 7.06 30.51 -10.20
CA LEU A 308 6.69 30.23 -8.82
C LEU A 308 7.84 29.50 -8.09
N GLN A 309 7.96 29.75 -6.79
CA GLN A 309 8.98 29.11 -5.97
C GLN A 309 8.59 27.66 -5.62
N PRO A 310 9.52 26.70 -5.76
CA PRO A 310 9.25 25.32 -5.40
C PRO A 310 9.27 25.12 -3.88
N ASN A 311 8.50 24.14 -3.38
CA ASN A 311 8.68 23.68 -2.02
C ASN A 311 10.06 23.01 -1.86
N VAL A 312 10.75 23.35 -0.78
CA VAL A 312 12.06 22.80 -0.40
C VAL A 312 11.92 22.13 0.96
N GLU A 313 12.46 20.92 1.05
CA GLU A 313 12.46 20.16 2.30
C GLU A 313 13.23 20.93 3.37
N GLY A 314 12.64 20.98 4.57
CA GLY A 314 13.26 21.54 5.76
C GLY A 314 12.66 20.93 7.01
N ASP A 315 13.09 21.42 8.16
CA ASP A 315 12.65 20.91 9.47
C ASP A 315 11.13 21.02 9.68
N TRP A 316 10.46 21.94 8.99
CA TRP A 316 9.01 22.11 9.00
C TRP A 316 8.25 20.87 8.48
N ALA A 317 8.89 20.04 7.64
CA ALA A 317 8.30 18.85 7.06
C ALA A 317 8.65 17.57 7.83
N ARG A 318 9.46 17.66 8.90
CA ARG A 318 9.99 16.51 9.65
C ARG A 318 9.20 16.27 10.94
N THR A 319 9.30 15.06 11.46
CA THR A 319 8.57 14.61 12.67
C THR A 319 9.45 14.55 13.91
N ASP A 320 10.72 14.92 13.80
CA ASP A 320 11.59 15.06 14.95
C ASP A 320 11.16 16.24 15.83
N ARG A 321 11.55 16.18 17.10
CA ARG A 321 11.23 17.27 18.03
C ARG A 321 11.96 18.53 17.60
N GLN A 322 11.18 19.55 17.23
CA GLN A 322 11.67 20.89 16.93
C GLN A 322 11.48 21.81 18.14
N GLY A 323 12.39 22.77 18.31
CA GLY A 323 12.32 23.77 19.37
C GLY A 323 12.72 23.30 20.79
N PRO A 324 12.73 24.24 21.75
CA PRO A 324 13.18 23.96 23.12
C PRO A 324 12.20 23.04 23.87
N PRO A 325 12.68 22.24 24.84
CA PRO A 325 11.80 21.38 25.62
C PRO A 325 10.91 22.25 26.50
N LEU A 326 9.66 21.84 26.69
CA LEU A 326 8.79 22.51 27.66
C LEU A 326 9.28 22.22 29.07
N GLN A 327 8.91 23.09 30.00
CA GLN A 327 9.23 22.92 31.42
C GLN A 327 8.70 21.55 31.89
N HIS A 328 9.56 20.75 32.52
CA HIS A 328 9.26 19.40 33.04
C HIS A 328 9.06 18.27 32.00
N ASP A 329 9.23 18.54 30.70
CA ASP A 329 9.00 17.54 29.63
C ASP A 329 10.06 16.41 29.59
N LEU A 330 11.19 16.60 30.27
CA LEU A 330 12.20 15.56 30.45
C LEU A 330 11.87 14.57 31.58
N LEU A 331 10.82 14.84 32.37
CA LEU A 331 10.33 13.90 33.37
C LEU A 331 9.49 12.80 32.68
N PRO A 332 9.52 11.54 33.16
CA PRO A 332 8.68 10.50 32.59
C PRO A 332 7.20 10.90 32.65
N PRO A 333 6.44 10.82 31.53
CA PRO A 333 5.01 11.10 31.54
C PRO A 333 4.25 10.03 32.33
N PRO A 334 3.00 10.31 32.75
CA PRO A 334 2.13 9.29 33.33
C PRO A 334 2.06 8.05 32.44
N LYS A 335 2.33 6.87 33.02
CA LYS A 335 2.22 5.59 32.34
C LYS A 335 1.01 4.84 32.85
N CYS A 336 0.17 4.34 31.94
CA CYS A 336 -0.88 3.41 32.32
C CYS A 336 -0.22 2.14 32.88
N CYS A 337 -0.64 1.73 34.07
CA CYS A 337 -0.17 0.53 34.74
C CYS A 337 -1.40 -0.28 35.14
N THR A 338 -1.41 -1.56 34.77
CA THR A 338 -2.42 -2.50 35.28
C THR A 338 -1.97 -2.96 36.66
N GLN A 339 -2.69 -2.54 37.71
CA GLN A 339 -2.53 -3.06 39.07
C GLN A 339 -3.74 -3.93 39.39
N MET A 340 -3.53 -5.07 40.08
CA MET A 340 -4.66 -5.85 40.59
C MET A 340 -5.42 -5.02 41.64
N ALA A 341 -6.75 -5.00 41.56
CA ALA A 341 -7.57 -4.63 42.71
C ALA A 341 -7.26 -5.61 43.85
N LYS A 342 -7.08 -5.10 45.06
CA LYS A 342 -6.92 -5.95 46.25
C LYS A 342 -8.13 -6.89 46.34
N PRO A 343 -7.95 -8.20 46.52
CA PRO A 343 -9.06 -9.08 46.85
C PRO A 343 -9.72 -8.57 48.15
N GLY A 344 -11.00 -8.21 48.12
CA GLY A 344 -11.78 -7.89 49.33
C GLY A 344 -12.35 -6.46 49.45
N SER A 345 -12.45 -5.67 48.39
CA SER A 345 -13.25 -4.43 48.41
C SER A 345 -14.49 -4.57 47.52
N LEU A 346 -15.49 -5.28 48.02
CA LEU A 346 -16.91 -5.12 47.69
C LEU A 346 -17.70 -5.17 48.99
#